data_AF-A0A454WA70-F1
#
_entry.id   AF-A0A454WA70-F1
#
_cell.length_a   1.000
_cell.length_b   1.000
_cell.length_c   1.000
_cell.angle_alpha   90.00
_cell.angle_beta   90.00
_cell.angle_gamma   90.00
#
_symmetry.space_group_name_H-M   'P 1'
#
loop_
_entity.id
_entity.type
_entity.pdbx_description
1 polymer ?
#
loop_
_entity_poly.entity_id
_entity_poly.type
_entity_poly.pdbx_seq_one_letter_code
_entity_poly.pdbx_strand_id
1 'polypeptide(L)'
;MGRMSPEQLAELADELGRINTAAPELVLAAARWYRTGHQQDAARAVGPIARNLLDAETELTTLRTVIARLVVGNDRGDDHSLSDLRQELRRAGIDLTHEYAAADDLARAIESEAL
;
A
#
# COMPACT_ATOMS: atom_id res chain seq x y z
N MET A 1 -5.88 -3.00 -14.84
CA MET A 1 -4.41 -3.05 -14.78
C MET A 1 -4.01 -4.35 -14.11
N GLY A 2 -3.08 -5.11 -14.70
CA GLY A 2 -2.55 -6.33 -14.08
C GLY A 2 -1.55 -5.96 -12.97
N ARG A 3 -1.45 -6.80 -11.93
CA ARG A 3 -0.42 -6.65 -10.88
C ARG A 3 0.96 -6.87 -11.50
N MET A 4 1.95 -6.13 -11.01
CA MET A 4 3.34 -6.36 -11.39
C MET A 4 3.81 -7.73 -10.89
N SER A 5 4.62 -8.42 -11.70
CA SER A 5 5.37 -9.59 -11.25
C SER A 5 6.49 -9.18 -10.27
N PRO A 6 7.00 -10.10 -9.43
CA PRO A 6 8.12 -9.81 -8.54
C PRO A 6 9.36 -9.28 -9.28
N GLU A 7 9.64 -9.78 -10.48
CA GLU A 7 10.78 -9.36 -11.30
C GLU A 7 10.61 -7.92 -11.80
N GLN A 8 9.40 -7.56 -12.29
CA GLN A 8 9.09 -6.19 -12.71
C GLN A 8 9.13 -5.21 -11.54
N LEU A 9 8.70 -5.67 -10.35
CA LEU A 9 8.72 -4.86 -9.15
C LEU A 9 10.15 -4.59 -8.68
N ALA A 10 11.04 -5.59 -8.75
CA ALA A 10 12.45 -5.43 -8.44
C ALA A 10 13.18 -4.48 -9.42
N GLU A 11 12.92 -4.63 -10.72
CA GLU A 11 13.47 -3.73 -11.76
C GLU A 11 13.02 -2.28 -11.54
N LEU A 12 11.73 -2.08 -11.26
CA LEU A 12 11.19 -0.76 -10.94
C LEU A 12 11.77 -0.18 -9.64
N ALA A 13 12.04 -1.03 -8.64
CA ALA A 13 12.63 -0.61 -7.37
C ALA A 13 14.07 -0.12 -7.52
N ASP A 14 14.87 -0.78 -8.36
CA ASP A 14 16.24 -0.36 -8.64
C ASP A 14 16.27 1.03 -9.30
N GLU A 15 15.44 1.24 -10.32
CA GLU A 15 15.35 2.51 -11.04
C GLU A 15 14.85 3.66 -10.14
N LEU A 16 13.86 3.40 -9.30
CA LEU A 16 13.25 4.41 -8.42
C LEU A 16 13.99 4.61 -7.09
N GLY A 17 15.03 3.82 -6.80
CA GLY A 17 15.81 3.92 -5.55
C GLY A 17 16.49 5.28 -5.33
N ARG A 18 16.58 6.12 -6.37
CA ARG A 18 17.21 7.45 -6.33
C ARG A 18 16.21 8.61 -6.24
N ILE A 19 14.91 8.33 -6.18
CA ILE A 19 13.86 9.34 -6.25
C ILE A 19 13.19 9.52 -4.89
N ASN A 20 12.93 10.77 -4.50
CA ASN A 20 12.18 11.10 -3.29
C ASN A 20 10.68 10.86 -3.49
N THR A 21 9.99 10.41 -2.43
CA THR A 21 8.52 10.24 -2.42
C THR A 21 7.78 11.56 -2.61
N ALA A 22 6.61 11.49 -3.24
CA ALA A 22 5.84 12.68 -3.58
C ALA A 22 5.05 13.19 -2.37
N ALA A 23 5.19 14.48 -2.03
CA ALA A 23 4.28 15.14 -1.11
C ALA A 23 2.90 15.36 -1.77
N PRO A 24 1.76 15.20 -1.06
CA PRO A 24 0.42 15.30 -1.64
C PRO A 24 0.16 16.60 -2.43
N GLU A 25 0.69 17.72 -1.95
CA GLU A 25 0.60 19.02 -2.59
C GLU A 25 1.29 19.07 -3.96
N LEU A 26 2.39 18.34 -4.15
CA LEU A 26 3.12 18.26 -5.42
C LEU A 26 2.35 17.42 -6.44
N VAL A 27 1.71 16.34 -5.99
CA VAL A 27 0.84 15.50 -6.84
C VAL A 27 -0.37 16.31 -7.32
N LEU A 28 -1.01 17.05 -6.42
CA LEU A 28 -2.14 17.93 -6.76
C LEU A 28 -1.73 19.07 -7.69
N ALA A 29 -0.57 19.66 -7.48
CA ALA A 29 -0.01 20.69 -8.37
C ALA A 29 0.21 20.13 -9.78
N ALA A 30 0.89 18.98 -9.90
CA ALA A 30 1.11 18.30 -11.17
C ALA A 30 -0.21 17.94 -11.88
N ALA A 31 -1.21 17.41 -11.16
CA ALA A 31 -2.52 17.08 -11.73
C ALA A 31 -3.29 18.32 -12.23
N ARG A 32 -3.26 19.42 -11.47
CA ARG A 32 -3.86 20.70 -11.88
C ARG A 32 -3.16 21.29 -13.10
N TRP A 33 -1.84 21.19 -13.14
CA TRP A 33 -1.02 21.79 -14.18
C TRP A 33 -1.01 20.96 -15.48
N TYR A 34 -1.12 19.63 -15.40
CA TYR A 34 -1.41 18.77 -16.55
C TYR A 34 -2.72 19.17 -17.25
N ARG A 35 -3.76 19.47 -16.46
CA ARG A 35 -5.06 19.93 -17.00
C ARG A 35 -4.98 21.28 -17.72
N THR A 36 -3.96 22.10 -17.45
CA THR A 36 -3.74 23.38 -18.14
C THR A 36 -2.79 23.27 -19.34
N GLY A 37 -2.37 22.06 -19.72
CA GLY A 37 -1.61 21.80 -20.96
C GLY A 37 -0.11 22.09 -20.91
N HIS A 38 0.46 22.32 -19.73
CA HIS A 38 1.89 22.56 -19.57
C HIS A 38 2.59 21.27 -19.05
N GLN A 39 3.85 20.99 -19.45
CA GLN A 39 4.47 19.65 -19.26
C GLN A 39 5.72 19.54 -18.34
N GLN A 40 6.48 20.62 -18.08
CA GLN A 40 7.73 20.56 -17.30
C GLN A 40 7.59 20.12 -15.82
N ASP A 41 6.67 20.67 -15.03
CA ASP A 41 6.54 20.28 -13.61
C ASP A 41 5.77 18.97 -13.41
N ALA A 42 4.85 18.65 -14.34
CA ALA A 42 4.19 17.34 -14.37
C ALA A 42 5.22 16.21 -14.58
N ALA A 43 6.23 16.42 -15.43
CA ALA A 43 7.31 15.46 -15.64
C ALA A 43 8.13 15.20 -14.36
N ARG A 44 8.35 16.22 -13.53
CA ARG A 44 9.06 16.08 -12.25
C ARG A 44 8.29 15.25 -11.22
N ALA A 45 6.96 15.20 -11.31
CA ALA A 45 6.13 14.42 -10.40
C ALA A 45 6.06 12.93 -10.78
N VAL A 46 6.41 12.55 -12.02
CA VAL A 46 6.30 11.17 -12.50
C VAL A 46 7.14 10.21 -11.66
N GLY A 47 8.41 10.52 -11.42
CA GLY A 47 9.29 9.68 -10.60
C GLY A 47 8.76 9.46 -9.18
N PRO A 48 8.46 10.53 -8.42
CA PRO A 48 7.87 10.43 -7.09
C PRO A 48 6.53 9.68 -7.04
N ILE A 49 5.65 9.88 -8.03
CA ILE A 49 4.37 9.15 -8.12
C ILE A 49 4.62 7.66 -8.38
N ALA A 50 5.54 7.34 -9.30
CA ALA A 50 5.93 5.96 -9.57
C ALA A 50 6.54 5.31 -8.32
N ARG A 51 7.29 6.06 -7.51
CA ARG A 51 7.83 5.59 -6.22
C ARG A 51 6.72 5.23 -5.25
N ASN A 52 5.75 6.12 -5.04
CA ASN A 52 4.62 5.83 -4.17
C ASN A 52 3.81 4.61 -4.66
N LEU A 53 3.67 4.42 -5.98
CA LEU A 53 3.01 3.25 -6.56
C LEU A 53 3.79 1.96 -6.29
N LEU A 54 5.12 1.99 -6.45
CA LEU A 54 5.99 0.86 -6.14
C LEU A 54 5.89 0.48 -4.66
N ASP A 55 5.94 1.47 -3.76
CA ASP A 55 5.84 1.23 -2.32
C ASP A 55 4.48 0.54 -2.01
N ALA A 56 3.38 1.02 -2.58
CA ALA A 56 2.06 0.40 -2.44
C ALA A 56 1.98 -1.04 -2.99
N GLU A 57 2.56 -1.32 -4.17
CA GLU A 57 2.60 -2.68 -4.72
C GLU A 57 3.49 -3.62 -3.89
N THR A 58 4.56 -3.09 -3.29
CA THR A 58 5.45 -3.83 -2.39
C THR A 58 4.72 -4.23 -1.10
N GLU A 59 4.04 -3.28 -0.46
CA GLU A 59 3.21 -3.54 0.73
C GLU A 59 2.12 -4.56 0.42
N LEU A 60 1.45 -4.41 -0.72
CA LEU A 60 0.38 -5.31 -1.15
C LEU A 60 0.89 -6.74 -1.43
N THR A 61 2.05 -6.88 -2.05
CA THR A 61 2.71 -8.17 -2.28
C THR A 61 3.12 -8.82 -0.96
N THR A 62 3.65 -8.03 -0.03
CA THR A 62 4.02 -8.46 1.31
C THR A 62 2.79 -8.97 2.08
N LEU A 63 1.71 -8.19 2.08
CA LEU A 63 0.46 -8.53 2.75
C LEU A 63 -0.13 -9.83 2.21
N ARG A 64 -0.15 -10.01 0.88
CA ARG A 64 -0.59 -11.28 0.26
C ARG A 64 0.28 -12.46 0.65
N THR A 65 1.60 -12.26 0.70
CA THR A 65 2.55 -13.31 1.06
C THR A 65 2.37 -13.74 2.51
N VAL A 66 2.22 -12.78 3.44
CA VAL A 66 1.96 -13.07 4.85
C VAL A 66 0.65 -13.84 5.01
N ILE A 67 -0.44 -13.37 4.38
CA ILE A 67 -1.74 -14.05 4.44
C ILE A 67 -1.62 -15.47 3.87
N ALA A 68 -1.05 -15.64 2.67
CA ALA A 68 -0.91 -16.94 2.05
C ALA A 68 -0.10 -17.91 2.92
N ARG A 69 0.98 -17.44 3.54
CA ARG A 69 1.80 -18.26 4.44
C ARG A 69 1.00 -18.71 5.67
N LEU A 70 0.23 -17.82 6.30
CA LEU A 70 -0.57 -18.16 7.49
C LEU A 70 -1.73 -19.09 7.15
N VAL A 71 -2.40 -18.89 6.00
CA VAL A 71 -3.45 -19.80 5.51
C VAL A 71 -2.90 -21.19 5.28
N VAL A 72 -1.75 -21.30 4.59
CA VAL A 72 -1.10 -22.60 4.35
C VAL A 72 -0.63 -23.26 5.65
N GLY A 73 -0.19 -22.49 6.66
CA GLY A 73 0.11 -23.01 8.00
C GLY A 73 -1.13 -23.60 8.67
N ASN A 74 -2.23 -22.86 8.67
CA ASN A 74 -3.50 -23.33 9.24
C ASN A 74 -4.04 -24.58 8.55
N ASP A 75 -3.95 -24.65 7.22
CA ASP A 75 -4.35 -25.83 6.45
C ASP A 75 -3.49 -27.07 6.79
N ARG A 76 -2.27 -26.86 7.32
CA ARG A 76 -1.35 -27.92 7.77
C ARG A 76 -1.49 -28.26 9.25
N GLY A 77 -2.39 -27.60 9.96
CA GLY A 77 -2.66 -27.83 11.38
C GLY A 77 -1.87 -26.92 12.34
N ASP A 78 -1.22 -25.87 11.84
CA ASP A 78 -0.76 -24.78 12.71
C ASP A 78 -1.98 -23.96 13.17
N ASP A 79 -1.97 -23.40 14.39
CA ASP A 79 -3.07 -22.57 14.91
C ASP A 79 -2.68 -21.08 14.87
N HIS A 80 -2.56 -20.51 13.67
CA HIS A 80 -2.34 -19.08 13.50
C HIS A 80 -3.62 -18.28 13.72
N SER A 81 -3.54 -17.32 14.63
CA SER A 81 -4.59 -16.38 14.97
C SER A 81 -4.47 -15.07 14.18
N LEU A 82 -5.52 -14.24 14.25
CA LEU A 82 -5.46 -12.86 13.73
C LEU A 82 -4.43 -11.98 14.47
N SER A 83 -4.06 -12.35 15.70
CA SER A 83 -2.97 -11.69 16.42
C SER A 83 -1.62 -11.97 15.75
N ASP A 84 -1.42 -13.18 15.24
CA ASP A 84 -0.20 -13.56 14.52
C ASP A 84 -0.11 -12.83 13.18
N LEU A 85 -1.24 -12.70 12.45
CA LEU A 85 -1.30 -11.86 11.26
C LEU A 85 -0.88 -10.41 11.56
N ARG A 86 -1.45 -9.81 12.62
CA ARG A 86 -1.10 -8.44 13.00
C ARG A 86 0.37 -8.30 13.37
N GLN A 87 0.92 -9.27 14.09
CA GLN A 87 2.33 -9.26 14.49
C GLN A 87 3.25 -9.39 13.27
N GLU A 88 2.92 -10.27 12.32
CA GLU A 88 3.71 -10.49 11.11
C GLU A 88 3.68 -9.28 10.18
N LEU A 89 2.52 -8.63 9.99
CA LEU A 89 2.42 -7.38 9.23
C LEU A 89 3.25 -6.26 9.88
N ARG A 90 3.20 -6.12 11.21
CA ARG A 90 4.01 -5.14 11.94
C ARG A 90 5.51 -5.42 11.82
N ARG A 91 5.93 -6.69 11.89
CA ARG A 91 7.32 -7.11 11.66
C ARG A 91 7.79 -6.79 10.24
N ALA A 92 6.89 -6.83 9.27
CA ALA A 92 7.14 -6.44 7.89
C ALA A 92 7.09 -4.91 7.66
N GLY A 93 6.91 -4.10 8.71
CA GLY A 93 6.85 -2.64 8.63
C GLY A 93 5.50 -2.08 8.20
N ILE A 94 4.48 -2.93 8.04
CA ILE A 94 3.11 -2.50 7.70
C ILE A 94 2.36 -2.25 9.01
N ASP A 95 2.17 -0.97 9.35
CA ASP A 95 1.37 -0.56 10.51
C ASP A 95 -0.06 -0.25 10.07
N LEU A 96 -1.00 -1.09 10.48
CA LEU A 96 -2.43 -0.93 10.20
C LEU A 96 -3.20 -0.28 11.37
N THR A 97 -2.51 0.34 12.33
CA THR A 97 -3.15 0.87 13.54
C THR A 97 -4.23 1.91 13.22
N HIS A 98 -3.98 2.77 12.24
CA HIS A 98 -4.94 3.78 11.81
C HIS A 98 -6.15 3.17 11.10
N GLU A 99 -5.92 2.16 10.26
CA GLU A 99 -6.94 1.42 9.54
C GLU A 99 -7.82 0.62 10.49
N TYR A 100 -7.26 0.04 11.55
CA TYR A 100 -8.04 -0.63 12.60
C TYR A 100 -8.95 0.35 13.34
N ALA A 101 -8.45 1.53 13.69
CA ALA A 101 -9.28 2.56 14.34
C ALA A 101 -10.43 3.01 13.42
N ALA A 102 -10.15 3.27 12.14
CA ALA A 102 -11.17 3.64 11.18
C ALA A 102 -12.22 2.53 10.95
N ALA A 103 -11.80 1.26 10.95
CA ALA A 103 -12.71 0.12 10.84
C ALA A 103 -13.61 -0.03 12.09
N ASP A 104 -13.06 0.21 13.29
CA ASP A 104 -13.83 0.18 14.54
C ASP A 104 -14.87 1.32 14.61
N ASP A 105 -14.47 2.54 14.21
CA ASP A 105 -15.38 3.68 14.11
C ASP A 105 -16.54 3.39 13.13
N LEU A 106 -16.23 2.78 11.98
CA LEU A 106 -17.24 2.38 10.99
C LEU A 106 -18.18 1.30 11.56
N ALA A 107 -17.65 0.29 12.26
CA ALA A 107 -18.47 -0.77 12.86
C ALA A 107 -19.46 -0.20 13.88
N ARG A 108 -19.01 0.71 14.75
CA ARG A 108 -19.86 1.39 15.74
C ARG A 108 -20.94 2.24 15.10
N ALA A 109 -20.62 2.95 14.00
CA ALA A 109 -21.60 3.73 13.26
C ALA A 109 -22.72 2.83 12.71
N ILE A 110 -22.36 1.70 12.10
CA ILE A 110 -23.31 0.72 11.56
C ILE A 110 -24.20 0.13 12.68
N GLU A 111 -23.61 -0.24 13.82
CA GLU A 111 -24.36 -0.75 14.98
C GLU A 111 -25.35 0.26 15.55
N SER A 112 -25.00 1.56 15.52
CA SER A 112 -25.86 2.64 16.00
C SER A 112 -27.04 2.96 15.09
N GLU A 113 -26.91 2.72 13.78
CA GLU A 113 -27.99 2.91 12.79
C GLU A 113 -28.96 1.72 12.73
N ALA A 114 -28.56 0.56 13.25
CA ALA A 114 -29.37 -0.65 13.29
C ALA A 114 -30.30 -0.76 14.51
N LEU A 115 -30.21 0.17 15.46
CA LEU A 115 -31.03 0.29 16.69
C LEU A 115 -32.12 1.35 16.54
#